data_AF-A0A1A3I8Z4-F1
#
_entry.id   AF-A0A1A3I8Z4-F1
#
_cell.length_a   1.000
_cell.length_b   1.000
_cell.length_c   1.000
_cell.angle_alpha   90.00
_cell.angle_beta   90.00
_cell.angle_gamma   90.00
#
_symmetry.space_group_name_H-M   'P 1'
#
loop_
_entity.id
_entity.type
_entity.pdbx_description
1 polymer ?
#
loop_
_entity_poly.entity_id
_entity_poly.type
_entity_poly.pdbx_seq_one_letter_code
_entity_poly.pdbx_strand_id
1 'polypeptide(L)'
;MATSVPEAVGHHARFQCASCGEAAGWIWLASPADAVSATGRPALQALAELDILERPEGQAALVVDTFFVLTSHPLSGDRIELAAQAISDADASALYRLSHSYAPFHCSECVASYCGSHWVWREFDDDPFKGIEGHCPRGHFHVLAY
;
A
#
# COMPACT_ATOMS: atom_id res chain seq x y z
N MET A 1 0.67 -19.38 34.90
CA MET A 1 1.52 -18.49 34.07
C MET A 1 0.66 -18.12 32.87
N ALA A 2 0.11 -16.91 32.86
CA ALA A 2 -0.72 -16.43 31.77
C ALA A 2 0.22 -16.02 30.63
N THR A 3 0.21 -16.78 29.54
CA THR A 3 0.85 -16.43 28.28
C THR A 3 0.01 -15.31 27.68
N SER A 4 0.43 -14.06 27.89
CA SER A 4 -0.14 -12.91 27.21
C SER A 4 0.15 -13.03 25.72
N VAL A 5 -0.91 -13.23 24.93
CA VAL A 5 -0.89 -13.11 23.47
C VAL A 5 -0.54 -11.65 23.16
N PRO A 6 0.50 -11.36 22.36
CA PRO A 6 0.83 -9.98 22.02
C PRO A 6 -0.36 -9.37 21.25
N GLU A 7 -0.86 -8.26 21.78
CA GLU A 7 -1.86 -7.40 21.15
C GLU A 7 -1.27 -6.90 19.83
N ALA A 8 -1.89 -7.27 18.71
CA ALA A 8 -1.43 -6.89 17.38
C ALA A 8 -1.55 -5.36 17.21
N VAL A 9 -0.45 -4.65 17.46
CA VAL A 9 -0.29 -3.25 17.05
C VAL A 9 -0.09 -3.28 15.54
N GLY A 10 -1.17 -3.19 14.78
CA GLY A 10 -1.12 -3.21 13.32
C GLY A 10 -0.16 -2.13 12.79
N HIS A 11 0.83 -2.53 12.01
CA HIS A 11 1.71 -1.58 11.33
C HIS A 11 0.88 -0.83 10.30
N HIS A 12 0.61 0.45 10.52
CA HIS A 12 -0.15 1.32 9.62
C HIS A 12 0.53 2.68 9.49
N ALA A 13 0.69 3.15 8.26
CA ALA A 13 1.29 4.44 7.94
C ALA A 13 0.46 5.22 6.92
N ARG A 14 0.37 6.53 7.16
CA ARG A 14 -0.17 7.51 6.23
C ARG A 14 0.98 8.29 5.62
N PHE A 15 1.00 8.37 4.29
CA PHE A 15 1.98 9.15 3.55
C PHE A 15 1.38 10.49 3.13
N GLN A 16 2.16 11.56 3.26
CA GLN A 16 1.73 12.92 2.93
C GLN A 16 2.28 13.35 1.58
N CYS A 17 1.48 14.15 0.87
CA CYS A 17 1.89 14.79 -0.36
C CYS A 17 2.89 15.91 -0.07
N ALA A 18 4.05 15.87 -0.72
CA ALA A 18 5.08 16.90 -0.57
C ALA A 18 4.63 18.29 -1.08
N SER A 19 3.61 18.36 -1.95
CA SER A 19 3.13 19.63 -2.51
C SER A 19 2.08 20.33 -1.64
N CYS A 20 1.16 19.58 -1.01
CA CYS A 20 0.04 20.17 -0.27
C CYS A 20 -0.19 19.61 1.14
N GLY A 21 0.56 18.59 1.58
CA GLY A 21 0.38 17.95 2.89
C GLY A 21 -0.81 17.00 3.00
N GLU A 22 -1.70 16.95 2.01
CA GLU A 22 -2.81 16.00 1.96
C GLU A 22 -2.33 14.55 1.87
N ALA A 23 -3.19 13.59 2.20
CA ALA A 23 -2.82 12.18 2.10
C ALA A 23 -2.49 11.77 0.64
N ALA A 24 -1.32 11.16 0.46
CA ALA A 24 -0.91 10.54 -0.80
C ALA A 24 -1.33 9.06 -0.86
N GLY A 25 -1.32 8.37 0.27
CA GLY A 25 -1.78 7.00 0.41
C GLY A 25 -1.68 6.50 1.85
N TRP A 26 -2.32 5.36 2.11
CA TRP A 26 -2.27 4.63 3.37
C TRP A 26 -1.79 3.20 3.10
N ILE A 27 -0.94 2.70 3.98
CA ILE A 27 -0.36 1.37 3.85
C ILE A 27 -0.41 0.70 5.22
N TRP A 28 -0.84 -0.56 5.26
CA TRP A 28 -0.76 -1.36 6.46
C TRP A 28 -0.45 -2.82 6.16
N LEU A 29 0.09 -3.50 7.16
CA LEU A 29 0.13 -4.95 7.17
C LEU A 29 -1.23 -5.49 7.62
N ALA A 30 -1.81 -6.34 6.79
CA ALA A 30 -2.92 -7.19 7.18
C ALA A 30 -2.37 -8.57 7.56
N SER A 31 -2.49 -8.92 8.84
CA SER A 31 -2.44 -10.32 9.26
C SER A 31 -3.85 -10.94 9.18
N PRO A 32 -3.96 -12.28 9.14
CA PRO A 32 -5.25 -12.96 9.25
C PRO A 32 -6.07 -12.56 10.51
N ALA A 33 -5.40 -12.05 11.56
CA ALA A 33 -6.06 -11.59 12.79
C ALA A 33 -6.56 -10.13 12.71
N ASP A 34 -5.96 -9.29 11.86
CA ASP A 34 -6.29 -7.85 11.75
C ASP A 34 -7.56 -7.59 10.93
N ALA A 35 -7.98 -8.56 10.11
CA ALA A 35 -9.18 -8.50 9.29
C ALA A 35 -10.49 -8.31 10.11
N VAL A 36 -10.44 -8.53 11.43
CA VAL A 36 -11.61 -8.49 12.32
C VAL A 36 -11.81 -7.12 13.00
N SER A 37 -10.86 -6.19 12.92
CA SER A 37 -10.90 -4.91 13.69
C SER A 37 -11.12 -3.62 12.89
N ALA A 38 -11.21 -3.64 11.56
CA ALA A 38 -11.29 -2.41 10.77
C ALA A 38 -12.71 -1.80 10.74
N THR A 39 -13.04 -1.02 11.78
CA THR A 39 -14.09 0.01 11.73
C THR A 39 -13.66 1.08 10.71
N GLY A 40 -14.19 1.05 9.48
CA GLY A 40 -13.89 2.17 8.56
C GLY A 40 -14.51 2.17 7.18
N ARG A 41 -14.37 1.12 6.36
CA ARG A 41 -14.95 1.13 5.01
C ARG A 41 -15.42 -0.25 4.55
N PRO A 42 -16.66 -0.40 4.03
CA PRO A 42 -17.18 -1.68 3.54
C PRO A 42 -16.30 -2.35 2.47
N ALA A 43 -15.64 -1.56 1.61
CA ALA A 43 -14.72 -2.09 0.60
C ALA A 43 -13.45 -2.70 1.21
N LEU A 44 -12.96 -2.15 2.33
CA LEU A 44 -11.81 -2.70 3.06
C LEU A 44 -12.18 -4.01 3.74
N GLN A 45 -13.38 -4.08 4.31
CA GLN A 45 -13.91 -5.29 4.91
C GLN A 45 -14.09 -6.39 3.85
N ALA A 46 -14.69 -6.09 2.71
CA ALA A 46 -14.88 -7.05 1.63
C ALA A 46 -13.55 -7.57 1.06
N LEU A 47 -12.54 -6.70 0.91
CA LEU A 47 -11.20 -7.13 0.49
C LEU A 47 -10.55 -8.02 1.55
N ALA A 48 -10.60 -7.64 2.83
CA ALA A 48 -10.06 -8.48 3.91
C ALA A 48 -10.77 -9.84 4.01
N GLU A 49 -12.09 -9.89 3.82
CA GLU A 49 -12.87 -11.12 3.81
C GLU A 49 -12.51 -12.02 2.61
N LEU A 50 -12.37 -11.46 1.41
CA LEU A 50 -11.91 -12.19 0.21
C LEU A 50 -10.46 -12.68 0.36
N ASP A 51 -9.62 -11.85 0.97
CA ASP A 51 -8.22 -12.15 1.25
C ASP A 51 -8.06 -13.35 2.20
N ILE A 52 -8.94 -13.47 3.20
CA ILE A 52 -9.00 -14.65 4.09
C ILE A 52 -9.45 -15.90 3.33
N LEU A 53 -10.44 -15.77 2.43
CA LEU A 53 -11.04 -16.91 1.73
C LEU A 53 -10.13 -17.56 0.69
N GLU A 54 -9.27 -16.78 0.01
CA GLU A 54 -8.44 -17.28 -1.09
C GLU A 54 -6.99 -17.63 -0.72
N ARG A 55 -6.55 -17.31 0.51
CA ARG A 55 -5.15 -17.48 0.90
C ARG A 55 -4.82 -18.84 1.53
N PRO A 56 -3.65 -19.41 1.22
CA PRO A 56 -3.07 -20.46 2.06
C PRO A 56 -2.90 -19.93 3.48
N GLU A 57 -3.34 -20.70 4.48
CA GLU A 57 -3.39 -20.29 5.88
C GLU A 57 -2.07 -19.66 6.36
N GLY A 58 -2.13 -18.40 6.82
CA GLY A 58 -1.04 -17.74 7.57
C GLY A 58 -0.18 -16.73 6.81
N GLN A 59 -0.42 -16.47 5.52
CA GLN A 59 0.40 -15.49 4.77
C GLN A 59 -0.06 -14.04 5.03
N ALA A 60 0.85 -13.21 5.55
CA ALA A 60 0.64 -11.77 5.73
C ALA A 60 0.55 -11.04 4.38
N ALA A 61 -0.07 -9.87 4.37
CA ALA A 61 -0.05 -8.99 3.22
C ALA A 61 0.12 -7.53 3.52
N LEU A 62 0.54 -6.84 2.48
CA LEU A 62 0.52 -5.40 2.42
C LEU A 62 -0.77 -4.95 1.74
N VAL A 63 -1.54 -4.12 2.41
CA VAL A 63 -2.67 -3.43 1.79
C VAL A 63 -2.26 -1.99 1.50
N VAL A 64 -2.57 -1.54 0.28
CA VAL A 64 -2.18 -0.24 -0.25
C VAL A 64 -3.46 0.49 -0.69
N ASP A 65 -3.83 1.53 0.04
CA ASP A 65 -4.98 2.41 -0.26
C ASP A 65 -4.47 3.72 -0.84
N THR A 66 -4.79 3.99 -2.10
CA THR A 66 -4.35 5.16 -2.84
C THR A 66 -5.53 5.93 -3.42
N PHE A 67 -5.24 7.04 -4.07
CA PHE A 67 -6.27 7.86 -4.73
C PHE A 67 -6.94 7.18 -5.94
N PHE A 68 -6.36 6.10 -6.47
CA PHE A 68 -6.87 5.40 -7.67
C PHE A 68 -7.33 3.98 -7.37
N VAL A 69 -6.67 3.27 -6.46
CA VAL A 69 -7.01 1.87 -6.18
C VAL A 69 -6.69 1.49 -4.73
N LEU A 70 -7.41 0.48 -4.25
CA LEU A 70 -7.11 -0.28 -3.05
C LEU A 70 -6.67 -1.69 -3.45
N THR A 71 -5.41 -2.05 -3.18
CA THR A 71 -4.83 -3.36 -3.53
C THR A 71 -4.32 -4.10 -2.31
N SER A 72 -4.36 -5.43 -2.38
CA SER A 72 -3.76 -6.34 -1.40
C SER A 72 -2.65 -7.13 -2.10
N HIS A 73 -1.46 -7.14 -1.51
CA HIS A 73 -0.29 -7.85 -2.05
C HIS A 73 0.20 -8.89 -1.04
N PRO A 74 0.22 -10.19 -1.40
CA PRO A 74 0.77 -11.21 -0.52
C PRO A 74 2.26 -10.95 -0.29
N LEU A 75 2.70 -11.11 0.96
CA LEU A 75 4.10 -10.99 1.34
C LEU A 75 4.69 -12.37 1.61
N SER A 76 5.87 -12.62 1.06
CA SER A 76 6.70 -13.75 1.49
C SER A 76 7.30 -13.47 2.86
N GLY A 77 7.60 -14.52 3.64
CA GLY A 77 8.04 -14.39 5.03
C GLY A 77 9.27 -13.48 5.21
N ASP A 78 10.22 -13.52 4.27
CA ASP A 78 11.43 -12.69 4.24
C ASP A 78 11.16 -11.20 4.01
N ARG A 79 9.98 -10.84 3.50
CA ARG A 79 9.58 -9.45 3.22
C ARG A 79 8.73 -8.82 4.32
N ILE A 80 8.16 -9.62 5.23
CA ILE A 80 7.24 -9.14 6.27
C ILE A 80 7.95 -8.13 7.18
N GLU A 81 9.11 -8.48 7.73
CA GLU A 81 9.85 -7.61 8.64
C GLU A 81 10.33 -6.32 7.96
N LEU A 82 10.78 -6.42 6.70
CA LEU A 82 11.21 -5.26 5.91
C LEU A 82 10.04 -4.31 5.63
N ALA A 83 8.88 -4.86 5.26
CA ALA A 83 7.68 -4.05 5.05
C ALA A 83 7.18 -3.44 6.36
N ALA A 84 7.16 -4.21 7.44
CA ALA A 84 6.77 -3.74 8.78
C ALA A 84 7.62 -2.55 9.22
N GLN A 85 8.95 -2.66 9.08
CA GLN A 85 9.89 -1.60 9.43
C GLN A 85 9.66 -0.35 8.57
N ALA A 86 9.54 -0.51 7.24
CA ALA A 86 9.31 0.60 6.33
C ALA A 86 7.99 1.34 6.59
N ILE A 87 6.94 0.61 7.00
CA ILE A 87 5.67 1.22 7.44
C ILE A 87 5.88 1.97 8.75
N SER A 88 6.51 1.37 9.75
CA SER A 88 6.78 2.02 11.04
C SER A 88 7.60 3.31 10.89
N ASP A 89 8.54 3.35 9.95
CA ASP A 89 9.35 4.54 9.66
C ASP A 89 8.69 5.53 8.69
N ALA A 90 7.51 5.19 8.14
CA ALA A 90 6.88 5.89 7.03
C ALA A 90 7.84 6.15 5.85
N ASP A 91 8.68 5.16 5.52
CA ASP A 91 9.63 5.22 4.41
C ASP A 91 9.01 4.67 3.12
N ALA A 92 8.41 5.59 2.34
CA ALA A 92 7.82 5.26 1.04
C ALA A 92 8.88 4.75 0.05
N SER A 93 10.13 5.19 0.18
CA SER A 93 11.22 4.77 -0.69
C SER A 93 11.59 3.31 -0.42
N ALA A 94 11.62 2.90 0.85
CA ALA A 94 11.84 1.50 1.22
C ALA A 94 10.72 0.60 0.72
N LEU A 95 9.46 1.00 0.87
CA LEU A 95 8.31 0.26 0.33
C LEU A 95 8.39 0.15 -1.20
N TYR A 96 8.66 1.26 -1.88
CA TYR A 96 8.83 1.28 -3.34
C TYR A 96 9.96 0.36 -3.83
N ARG A 97 11.07 0.28 -3.08
CA ARG A 97 12.19 -0.62 -3.40
C ARG A 97 11.84 -2.11 -3.25
N LEU A 98 10.94 -2.47 -2.32
CA LEU A 98 10.45 -3.84 -2.18
C LEU A 98 9.55 -4.23 -3.37
N SER A 99 8.66 -3.32 -3.76
CA SER A 99 7.88 -3.36 -4.99
C SER A 99 7.34 -1.97 -5.30
N HIS A 100 7.39 -1.55 -6.57
CA HIS A 100 6.83 -0.25 -6.97
C HIS A 100 5.33 -0.13 -6.61
N SER A 101 4.60 -1.25 -6.62
CA SER A 101 3.18 -1.33 -6.29
C SER A 101 2.89 -1.13 -4.79
N TYR A 102 3.91 -1.18 -3.92
CA TYR A 102 3.72 -0.98 -2.49
C TYR A 102 3.61 0.50 -2.12
N ALA A 103 4.23 1.38 -2.89
CA ALA A 103 4.13 2.83 -2.70
C ALA A 103 4.03 3.55 -4.06
N PRO A 104 2.99 3.28 -4.86
CA PRO A 104 2.93 3.76 -6.24
C PRO A 104 2.78 5.29 -6.33
N PHE A 105 2.39 5.95 -5.24
CA PHE A 105 2.35 7.41 -5.11
C PHE A 105 3.73 8.06 -4.87
N HIS A 106 4.79 7.26 -4.68
CA HIS A 106 6.17 7.71 -4.45
C HIS A 106 6.93 7.86 -5.77
N CYS A 107 7.56 9.01 -5.96
CA CYS A 107 8.51 9.23 -7.04
C CYS A 107 9.93 9.04 -6.51
N SER A 108 10.60 7.98 -6.97
CA SER A 108 11.97 7.63 -6.57
C SER A 108 13.01 8.68 -6.98
N GLU A 109 12.79 9.39 -8.08
CA GLU A 109 13.67 10.47 -8.54
C GLU A 109 13.52 11.74 -7.68
N CYS A 110 12.31 12.04 -7.22
CA CYS A 110 12.08 13.15 -6.30
C CYS A 110 12.42 12.81 -4.85
N VAL A 111 12.46 11.51 -4.52
CA VAL A 111 12.46 11.00 -3.15
C VAL A 111 11.28 11.61 -2.35
N ALA A 112 10.10 11.64 -2.98
CA ALA A 112 8.91 12.31 -2.43
C ALA A 112 7.62 11.64 -2.91
N SER A 113 6.57 11.78 -2.09
CA SER A 113 5.24 11.24 -2.35
C SER A 113 4.27 12.35 -2.76
N TYR A 114 3.33 12.04 -3.67
CA TYR A 114 2.36 13.00 -4.18
C TYR A 114 0.94 12.41 -4.21
N CYS A 115 -0.06 13.23 -3.88
CA CYS A 115 -1.46 12.84 -3.98
C CYS A 115 -1.98 12.90 -5.42
N GLY A 116 -3.13 12.30 -5.67
CA GLY A 116 -3.71 12.18 -7.01
C GLY A 116 -4.00 13.48 -7.73
N SER A 117 -4.23 14.58 -6.99
CA SER A 117 -4.41 15.90 -7.59
C SER A 117 -3.12 16.51 -8.14
N HIS A 118 -1.96 16.02 -7.70
CA HIS A 118 -0.65 16.50 -8.14
C HIS A 118 0.03 15.56 -9.12
N TRP A 119 -0.42 14.30 -9.20
CA TRP A 119 -0.09 13.43 -10.32
C TRP A 119 -0.85 13.89 -11.56
N VAL A 120 -0.14 13.97 -12.69
CA VAL A 120 -0.78 14.06 -14.01
C VAL A 120 -0.86 12.64 -14.55
N TRP A 121 -2.00 11.98 -14.39
CA TRP A 121 -2.17 10.56 -14.69
C TRP A 121 -3.27 10.30 -15.72
N ARG A 122 -3.22 9.13 -16.34
CA ARG A 122 -4.22 8.62 -17.27
C ARG A 122 -4.30 7.10 -17.19
N GLU A 123 -5.45 6.56 -17.56
CA GLU A 123 -5.59 5.13 -17.85
C GLU A 123 -4.98 4.83 -19.23
N PHE A 124 -4.39 3.64 -19.37
CA PHE A 124 -3.97 3.08 -20.65
C PHE A 124 -4.59 1.70 -20.85
N ASP A 125 -4.83 1.35 -22.11
CA ASP A 125 -5.42 0.08 -22.54
C ASP A 125 -4.69 -0.39 -23.80
N ASP A 126 -3.55 -1.04 -23.58
CA ASP A 126 -2.67 -1.62 -24.59
C ASP A 126 -2.72 -3.14 -24.47
N ASP A 127 -3.80 -3.77 -24.97
CA ASP A 127 -4.05 -5.22 -24.93
C ASP A 127 -2.77 -6.07 -25.11
N PRO A 128 -2.41 -6.95 -24.15
CA PRO A 128 -3.19 -7.43 -23.01
C PRO A 128 -3.05 -6.60 -21.72
N PHE A 129 -2.35 -5.47 -21.75
CA PHE A 129 -2.04 -4.66 -20.57
C PHE A 129 -2.97 -3.48 -20.42
N LYS A 130 -3.53 -3.32 -19.23
CA LYS A 130 -4.31 -2.14 -18.84
C LYS A 130 -3.74 -1.63 -17.54
N GLY A 131 -3.94 -0.35 -17.25
CA GLY A 131 -3.44 0.20 -16.01
C GLY A 131 -3.52 1.72 -15.96
N ILE A 132 -2.80 2.28 -14.99
CA ILE A 132 -2.73 3.72 -14.75
C ILE A 132 -1.27 4.11 -14.79
N GLU A 133 -0.96 5.10 -15.62
CA GLU A 133 0.35 5.73 -15.68
C GLU A 133 0.26 7.22 -15.36
N GLY A 134 1.35 7.82 -14.94
CA GLY A 134 1.35 9.24 -14.65
C GLY A 134 2.73 9.86 -14.52
N HIS A 135 2.73 11.18 -14.47
CA HIS A 135 3.91 12.00 -14.22
C HIS A 135 3.75 12.71 -12.90
N CYS A 136 4.81 12.69 -12.07
CA CYS A 136 4.82 13.47 -10.84
C CYS A 136 4.88 14.99 -11.16
N PRO A 137 4.72 15.89 -10.18
CA PRO A 137 4.81 17.34 -10.40
C PRO A 137 6.12 17.83 -11.03
N ARG A 138 7.17 17.01 -10.99
CA ARG A 138 8.47 17.30 -11.58
C ARG A 138 8.67 16.69 -12.98
N GLY A 139 7.68 15.96 -13.49
CA GLY A 139 7.70 15.38 -14.84
C GLY A 139 8.29 13.97 -14.96
N HIS A 140 8.62 13.29 -13.86
CA HIS A 140 9.09 11.90 -13.90
C HIS A 140 7.94 10.93 -14.10
N PHE A 141 8.07 10.01 -15.05
CA PHE A 141 7.06 9.02 -15.44
C PHE A 141 7.06 7.81 -14.49
N HIS A 142 5.87 7.34 -14.13
CA HIS A 142 5.65 6.12 -13.36
C HIS A 142 4.40 5.39 -13.83
N VAL A 143 4.45 4.06 -13.76
CA VAL A 143 3.25 3.25 -13.77
C VAL A 143 2.75 3.11 -12.34
N LEU A 144 1.51 3.56 -12.13
CA LEU A 144 0.87 3.69 -10.83
C LEU A 144 0.06 2.45 -10.47
N ALA A 145 -0.54 1.78 -11.46
CA ALA A 145 -1.22 0.49 -11.32
C ALA A 145 -1.23 -0.30 -12.64
N TYR A 146 -1.36 -1.62 -12.52
CA TYR A 146 -1.63 -2.61 -13.58
C TYR A 146 -2.77 -3.52 -13.12
#